data_AF-A0A7G2CI70-F1
#
_entry.id   AF-A0A7G2CI70-F1
#
_cell.length_a   1.000
_cell.length_b   1.000
_cell.length_c   1.000
_cell.angle_alpha   90.00
_cell.angle_beta   90.00
_cell.angle_gamma   90.00
#
_symmetry.space_group_name_H-M   'P 1'
#
loop_
_entity.id
_entity.type
_entity.pdbx_description
1 polymer ?
#
loop_
_entity_poly.entity_id
_entity_poly.type
_entity_poly.pdbx_seq_one_letter_code
_entity_poly.pdbx_strand_id
1 'polypeptide(L)'
;MFEGKNCKNLIQLDVNSNSLKAIPQSLFKLKKLEVLSLNHNQIVDLPLQDMDKAILPSILRIGMEFNLLKRFPVEFIEQCTQLNELNLTNNEPLLDHPVPLDRLLASPLAKGSKSLLLRLDNRPRFIEQMQSEKWSEKAPWLTVDLQKIYPDKVLDFLYLGSVRTAQTVTVYHDLDIKYVLTVGRGLEVTLDPGMKHLVLPINDFPEENMSILFQEAFDFIDEARKEKKGILIHCFAGLSRSVTIAAAYIMKNEKMTRDKAMDLIKQARPAARPNDGFMNELLTFEKTLGLDKGQ
;
A
#
# COMPACT_ATOMS: atom_id res chain seq x y z
N MET A 1 6.14 3.84 34.55
CA MET A 1 5.86 2.38 34.63
C MET A 1 7.12 1.55 34.47
N PHE A 2 7.94 1.78 33.43
CA PHE A 2 9.15 1.00 33.14
C PHE A 2 10.44 1.56 33.77
N GLU A 3 10.32 2.25 34.90
CA GLU A 3 11.44 2.91 35.58
C GLU A 3 12.05 2.05 36.69
N GLY A 4 13.35 2.22 36.95
CA GLY A 4 14.05 1.57 38.04
C GLY A 4 14.09 0.04 37.91
N LYS A 5 13.66 -0.68 38.96
CA LYS A 5 13.67 -2.15 39.00
C LYS A 5 12.41 -2.79 38.41
N ASN A 6 11.39 -2.01 38.05
CA ASN A 6 10.11 -2.51 37.55
C ASN A 6 10.26 -3.05 36.13
N CYS A 7 9.57 -4.15 35.82
CA CYS A 7 9.56 -4.78 34.49
C CYS A 7 10.95 -5.20 33.95
N LYS A 8 12.00 -5.29 34.79
CA LYS A 8 13.36 -5.70 34.37
C LYS A 8 13.46 -7.11 33.76
N ASN A 9 12.44 -7.93 33.99
CA ASN A 9 12.32 -9.29 33.47
C ASN A 9 11.26 -9.40 32.36
N LEU A 10 10.70 -8.28 31.89
CA LEU A 10 9.71 -8.28 30.83
C LEU A 10 10.37 -8.73 29.53
N ILE A 11 9.83 -9.79 28.94
CA ILE A 11 10.30 -10.39 27.68
C ILE A 11 9.38 -9.97 26.52
N GLN A 12 8.08 -9.87 26.78
CA GLN A 12 7.10 -9.48 25.78
C GLN A 12 6.17 -8.41 26.35
N LEU A 13 5.90 -7.38 25.56
CA LEU A 13 4.90 -6.37 25.86
C LEU A 13 3.96 -6.25 24.66
N ASP A 14 2.68 -6.51 24.89
CA ASP A 14 1.61 -6.26 23.93
C ASP A 14 0.68 -5.18 24.50
N VAL A 15 0.60 -4.05 23.80
CA VAL A 15 -0.32 -2.96 24.08
C VAL A 15 -1.03 -2.53 22.79
N ASN A 16 -1.27 -3.49 21.90
CA ASN A 16 -2.01 -3.28 20.66
C ASN A 16 -3.42 -2.73 20.93
N SER A 17 -3.99 -2.04 19.95
CA SER A 17 -5.41 -1.62 19.96
C SER A 17 -5.77 -0.77 21.18
N ASN A 18 -4.90 0.19 21.50
CA ASN A 18 -5.11 1.18 22.54
C ASN A 18 -5.17 2.59 21.91
N SER A 19 -5.26 3.63 22.74
CA SER A 19 -5.23 5.03 22.29
C SER A 19 -3.92 5.73 22.67
N LEU A 20 -2.80 4.99 22.64
CA LEU A 20 -1.50 5.55 23.02
C LEU A 20 -1.05 6.58 21.99
N LYS A 21 -0.80 7.81 22.43
CA LYS A 21 -0.25 8.90 21.59
C LYS A 21 1.26 9.03 21.69
N ALA A 22 1.82 8.54 22.79
CA ALA A 22 3.23 8.59 23.09
C ALA A 22 3.61 7.37 23.92
N ILE A 23 4.89 7.01 23.86
CA ILE A 23 5.46 5.89 24.58
C ILE A 23 6.57 6.43 25.49
N PRO A 24 6.62 6.06 26.78
CA PRO A 24 7.62 6.59 27.69
C PRO A 24 9.02 6.10 27.30
N GLN A 25 10.01 7.01 27.31
CA GLN A 25 11.41 6.73 27.01
C GLN A 25 11.98 5.55 27.82
N SER A 26 11.51 5.36 29.05
CA SER A 26 11.89 4.24 29.92
C SER A 26 11.63 2.86 29.32
N LEU A 27 10.63 2.71 28.43
CA LEU A 27 10.33 1.43 27.78
C LEU A 27 11.53 0.94 26.95
N PHE A 28 12.19 1.84 26.23
CA PHE A 28 13.31 1.52 25.35
C PHE A 28 14.60 1.13 26.09
N LYS A 29 14.60 1.22 27.43
CA LYS A 29 15.71 0.81 28.30
C LYS A 29 15.58 -0.63 28.81
N LEU A 30 14.50 -1.34 28.48
CA LEU A 30 14.27 -2.71 28.93
C LEU A 30 15.24 -3.69 28.25
N LYS A 31 16.15 -4.26 29.05
CA LYS A 31 17.26 -5.08 28.56
C LYS A 31 16.87 -6.50 28.11
N LYS A 32 15.73 -7.01 28.57
CA LYS A 32 15.27 -8.38 28.29
C LYS A 32 14.07 -8.43 27.35
N LEU A 33 13.57 -7.28 26.88
CA LEU A 33 12.41 -7.24 26.01
C LEU A 33 12.80 -7.76 24.63
N GLU A 34 12.14 -8.82 24.19
CA GLU A 34 12.34 -9.52 22.92
C GLU A 34 11.22 -9.20 21.91
N VAL A 35 10.00 -8.94 22.40
CA VAL A 35 8.84 -8.62 21.54
C VAL A 35 8.11 -7.38 22.06
N LEU A 36 7.91 -6.41 21.19
CA LEU A 36 7.15 -5.18 21.47
C LEU A 36 6.05 -4.98 20.42
N SER A 37 4.79 -5.08 20.85
CA SER A 37 3.62 -4.86 19.99
C SER A 37 2.90 -3.58 20.38
N LEU A 38 2.91 -2.60 19.48
CA LEU A 38 2.34 -1.26 19.61
C LEU A 38 1.35 -0.95 18.47
N ASN A 39 0.85 -1.98 17.79
CA ASN A 39 -0.02 -1.84 16.62
C ASN A 39 -1.35 -1.17 17.01
N HIS A 40 -2.02 -0.52 16.05
CA HIS A 40 -3.33 0.11 16.24
C HIS A 40 -3.35 1.06 17.46
N ASN A 41 -2.50 2.07 17.40
CA ASN A 41 -2.44 3.14 18.40
C ASN A 41 -2.45 4.50 17.66
N GLN A 42 -2.12 5.58 18.36
CA GLN A 42 -2.10 6.94 17.82
C GLN A 42 -0.70 7.56 17.97
N ILE A 43 0.35 6.74 17.94
CA ILE A 43 1.72 7.16 18.22
C ILE A 43 2.22 8.00 17.04
N VAL A 44 2.63 9.24 17.34
CA VAL A 44 3.07 10.20 16.32
C VAL A 44 4.59 10.28 16.22
N ASP A 45 5.28 10.07 17.34
CA ASP A 45 6.73 10.11 17.44
C ASP A 45 7.24 9.17 18.54
N LEU A 46 8.52 8.84 18.47
CA LEU A 46 9.22 8.01 19.43
C LEU A 46 10.34 8.82 20.10
N PRO A 47 10.47 8.77 21.44
CA PRO A 47 11.51 9.50 22.17
C PRO A 47 12.87 8.79 22.08
N LEU A 48 13.43 8.72 20.87
CA LEU A 48 14.67 8.01 20.56
C LEU A 48 15.89 8.92 20.29
N GLN A 49 15.67 10.20 19.96
CA GLN A 49 16.75 11.11 19.50
C GLN A 49 17.82 11.35 20.58
N ASP A 50 17.41 11.44 21.85
CA ASP A 50 18.30 11.71 23.00
C ASP A 50 18.66 10.43 23.80
N MET A 51 18.45 9.25 23.22
CA MET A 51 18.74 7.99 23.90
C MET A 51 20.22 7.62 23.81
N ASP A 52 20.76 7.09 24.93
CA ASP A 52 22.07 6.42 24.95
C ASP A 52 22.14 5.35 23.85
N LYS A 53 23.34 5.05 23.36
CA LYS A 53 23.64 4.19 22.18
C LYS A 53 23.06 2.76 22.20
N ALA A 54 22.37 2.32 23.25
CA ALA A 54 21.84 0.97 23.37
C ALA A 54 20.37 0.99 23.80
N ILE A 55 19.47 1.11 22.82
CA ILE A 55 18.04 0.81 23.02
C ILE A 55 17.78 -0.69 22.86
N LEU A 56 16.92 -1.23 23.73
CA LEU A 56 16.35 -2.58 23.65
C LEU A 56 17.32 -3.69 23.15
N PRO A 57 18.41 -4.00 23.87
CA PRO A 57 19.50 -4.86 23.37
C PRO A 57 19.11 -6.32 23.04
N SER A 58 17.96 -6.79 23.53
CA SER A 58 17.44 -8.14 23.27
C SER A 58 16.27 -8.17 22.29
N ILE A 59 15.84 -7.04 21.75
CA ILE A 59 14.62 -6.99 20.93
C ILE A 59 14.82 -7.76 19.62
N LEU A 60 13.84 -8.59 19.31
CA LEU A 60 13.77 -9.38 18.09
C LEU A 60 12.71 -8.80 17.16
N ARG A 61 11.55 -8.40 17.70
CA ARG A 61 10.40 -7.97 16.91
C ARG A 61 9.75 -6.71 17.46
N ILE A 62 9.48 -5.75 16.58
CA ILE A 62 8.73 -4.55 16.88
C ILE A 62 7.57 -4.42 15.88
N GLY A 63 6.35 -4.37 16.40
CA GLY A 63 5.15 -4.03 15.64
C GLY A 63 4.68 -2.62 15.97
N MET A 64 4.57 -1.75 14.97
CA MET A 64 4.02 -0.39 15.09
C MET A 64 3.06 -0.09 13.93
N GLU A 65 2.40 -1.11 13.39
CA GLU A 65 1.43 -0.95 12.31
C GLU A 65 0.21 -0.12 12.79
N PHE A 66 -0.43 0.63 11.89
CA PHE A 66 -1.60 1.47 12.22
C PHE A 66 -1.29 2.45 13.36
N ASN A 67 -0.33 3.32 13.11
CA ASN A 67 0.02 4.47 13.95
C ASN A 67 0.14 5.72 13.06
N LEU A 68 0.70 6.81 13.59
CA LEU A 68 0.82 8.10 12.91
C LEU A 68 2.28 8.58 12.89
N LEU A 69 3.23 7.64 12.84
CA LEU A 69 4.66 7.94 12.91
C LEU A 69 5.08 8.86 11.76
N LYS A 70 5.55 10.06 12.09
CA LYS A 70 5.95 11.08 11.11
C LYS A 70 7.34 10.88 10.52
N ARG A 71 8.19 10.10 11.18
CA ARG A 71 9.60 9.89 10.80
C ARG A 71 9.94 8.42 10.85
N PHE A 72 10.74 7.98 9.88
CA PHE A 72 11.27 6.63 9.88
C PHE A 72 12.17 6.40 11.11
N PRO A 73 11.87 5.42 11.98
CA PRO A 73 12.60 5.18 13.23
C PRO A 73 13.88 4.37 12.99
N VAL A 74 14.83 4.96 12.27
CA VAL A 74 16.10 4.33 11.88
C VAL A 74 16.92 3.90 13.09
N GLU A 75 16.72 4.53 14.26
CA GLU A 75 17.42 4.20 15.50
C GLU A 75 17.21 2.74 15.91
N PHE A 76 16.05 2.13 15.61
CA PHE A 76 15.85 0.70 15.85
C PHE A 76 16.82 -0.15 15.03
N ILE A 77 17.05 0.20 13.78
CA ILE A 77 17.94 -0.55 12.90
C ILE A 77 19.40 -0.29 13.27
N GLU A 78 19.76 0.93 13.69
CA GLU A 78 21.12 1.27 14.11
C GLU A 78 21.54 0.63 15.43
N GLN A 79 20.62 0.50 16.39
CA GLN A 79 20.97 0.19 17.78
C GLN A 79 20.48 -1.19 18.25
N CYS A 80 19.40 -1.73 17.68
CA CYS A 80 18.86 -3.04 18.06
C CYS A 80 19.53 -4.16 17.26
N THR A 81 20.71 -4.61 17.71
CA THR A 81 21.55 -5.59 16.99
C THR A 81 20.95 -7.00 16.87
N GLN A 82 19.85 -7.28 17.59
CA GLN A 82 19.16 -8.57 17.55
C GLN A 82 17.85 -8.53 16.73
N LEU A 83 17.45 -7.35 16.24
CA LEU A 83 16.19 -7.13 15.56
C LEU A 83 16.13 -7.93 14.25
N ASN A 84 15.05 -8.70 14.07
CA ASN A 84 14.79 -9.48 12.87
C ASN A 84 13.49 -9.10 12.17
N GLU A 85 12.56 -8.41 12.84
CA GLU A 85 11.32 -7.92 12.24
C GLU A 85 10.95 -6.54 12.78
N LEU A 86 10.69 -5.62 11.85
CA LEU A 86 10.15 -4.29 12.14
C LEU A 86 8.95 -4.04 11.23
N ASN A 87 7.75 -3.99 11.81
CA ASN A 87 6.53 -3.68 11.09
C ASN A 87 6.12 -2.21 11.30
N LEU A 88 6.11 -1.43 10.21
CA LEU A 88 5.78 -0.01 10.18
C LEU A 88 4.66 0.31 9.19
N THR A 89 3.94 -0.69 8.67
CA THR A 89 2.87 -0.46 7.70
C THR A 89 1.73 0.39 8.27
N ASN A 90 0.92 0.99 7.42
CA ASN A 90 -0.18 1.88 7.81
C ASN A 90 0.26 3.00 8.77
N ASN A 91 1.40 3.62 8.47
CA ASN A 91 1.81 4.89 9.07
C ASN A 91 1.85 5.94 7.96
N GLU A 92 0.71 6.57 7.68
CA GLU A 92 0.52 7.45 6.52
C GLU A 92 1.66 8.47 6.27
N PRO A 93 2.10 9.27 7.28
CA PRO A 93 3.15 10.27 7.07
C PRO A 93 4.58 9.71 7.09
N LEU A 94 4.79 8.45 7.46
CA LEU A 94 6.12 7.86 7.73
C LEU A 94 7.09 8.00 6.55
N LEU A 95 6.54 7.86 5.34
CA LEU A 95 7.26 7.86 4.07
C LEU A 95 7.08 9.17 3.28
N ASP A 96 6.70 10.28 3.95
CA ASP A 96 6.71 11.63 3.35
C ASP A 96 8.13 12.09 3.00
N HIS A 97 9.12 11.59 3.73
CA HIS A 97 10.54 11.88 3.56
C HIS A 97 11.34 10.61 3.19
N PRO A 98 12.47 10.75 2.48
CA PRO A 98 13.32 9.62 2.14
C PRO A 98 13.80 8.85 3.38
N VAL A 99 13.85 7.52 3.27
CA VAL A 99 14.42 6.68 4.32
C VAL A 99 15.96 6.79 4.25
N PRO A 100 16.68 7.07 5.35
CA PRO A 100 18.12 7.34 5.31
C PRO A 100 18.94 6.06 5.09
N LEU A 101 19.17 5.69 3.82
CA LEU A 101 19.88 4.46 3.45
C LEU A 101 21.31 4.42 4.01
N ASP A 102 22.01 5.54 4.04
CA ASP A 102 23.36 5.64 4.61
C ASP A 102 23.41 5.17 6.07
N ARG A 103 22.41 5.57 6.86
CA ARG A 103 22.24 5.16 8.25
C ARG A 103 21.85 3.68 8.38
N LEU A 104 21.01 3.18 7.47
CA LEU A 104 20.69 1.75 7.41
C LEU A 104 21.97 0.92 7.14
N LEU A 105 22.79 1.33 6.18
CA LEU A 105 24.02 0.63 5.81
C LEU A 105 25.11 0.70 6.89
N ALA A 106 25.10 1.75 7.71
CA ALA A 106 26.00 1.89 8.86
C ALA A 106 25.62 0.96 10.05
N SER A 107 24.44 0.33 10.01
CA SER A 107 23.95 -0.55 11.07
C SER A 107 24.88 -1.74 11.34
N PRO A 108 25.03 -2.17 12.61
CA PRO A 108 25.66 -3.44 12.95
C PRO A 108 24.98 -4.66 12.30
N LEU A 109 23.68 -4.57 11.99
CA LEU A 109 22.95 -5.63 11.31
C LEU A 109 23.52 -5.91 9.92
N ALA A 110 24.02 -4.88 9.22
CA ALA A 110 24.64 -5.01 7.90
C ALA A 110 25.94 -5.82 7.90
N LYS A 111 26.59 -5.96 9.05
CA LYS A 111 27.84 -6.72 9.22
C LYS A 111 27.60 -8.14 9.75
N GLY A 112 26.37 -8.44 10.17
CA GLY A 112 25.99 -9.73 10.75
C GLY A 112 25.55 -10.76 9.70
N SER A 113 25.31 -11.98 10.15
CA SER A 113 24.68 -13.05 9.35
C SER A 113 23.15 -13.03 9.40
N LYS A 114 22.55 -12.06 10.10
CA LYS A 114 21.11 -11.96 10.32
C LYS A 114 20.46 -11.11 9.25
N SER A 115 19.29 -11.52 8.79
CA SER A 115 18.42 -10.70 7.97
C SER A 115 17.41 -9.93 8.81
N LEU A 116 17.05 -8.73 8.35
CA LEU A 116 15.96 -7.93 8.89
C LEU A 116 14.79 -7.95 7.90
N LEU A 117 13.60 -8.31 8.38
CA LEU A 117 12.34 -8.10 7.69
C LEU A 117 11.77 -6.73 8.06
N LEU A 118 11.70 -5.82 7.10
CA LEU A 118 11.11 -4.50 7.25
C LEU A 118 9.79 -4.46 6.47
N ARG A 119 8.66 -4.30 7.18
CA ARG A 119 7.34 -4.17 6.55
C ARG A 119 6.97 -2.69 6.42
N LEU A 120 6.67 -2.25 5.21
CA LEU A 120 6.34 -0.86 4.86
C LEU A 120 5.23 -0.79 3.82
N ASP A 121 4.57 0.35 3.70
CA ASP A 121 3.58 0.57 2.64
C ASP A 121 4.27 0.84 1.29
N ASN A 122 3.63 0.46 0.19
CA ASN A 122 4.17 0.62 -1.17
C ASN A 122 4.07 2.06 -1.72
N ARG A 123 4.36 3.09 -0.91
CA ARG A 123 4.25 4.49 -1.31
C ARG A 123 5.16 4.79 -2.51
N PRO A 124 4.67 5.41 -3.62
CA PRO A 124 5.42 5.52 -4.87
C PRO A 124 6.82 6.11 -4.74
N ARG A 125 6.98 7.18 -3.95
CA ARG A 125 8.28 7.82 -3.70
C ARG A 125 9.28 6.88 -3.03
N PHE A 126 8.82 6.04 -2.11
CA PHE A 126 9.67 5.06 -1.44
C PHE A 126 10.08 3.93 -2.40
N ILE A 127 9.18 3.47 -3.25
CA ILE A 127 9.49 2.48 -4.29
C ILE A 127 10.56 3.02 -5.26
N GLU A 128 10.40 4.26 -5.70
CA GLU A 128 11.36 4.95 -6.57
C GLU A 128 12.72 5.11 -5.87
N GLN A 129 12.74 5.49 -4.59
CA GLN A 129 13.96 5.54 -3.80
C GLN A 129 14.67 4.18 -3.77
N MET A 130 13.96 3.10 -3.43
CA MET A 130 14.54 1.76 -3.34
C MET A 130 15.19 1.31 -4.66
N GLN A 131 14.53 1.60 -5.77
CA GLN A 131 15.01 1.25 -7.12
C GLN A 131 16.20 2.10 -7.53
N SER A 132 16.11 3.43 -7.41
CA SER A 132 17.16 4.36 -7.81
C SER A 132 18.43 4.19 -6.98
N GLU A 133 18.29 3.94 -5.68
CA GLU A 133 19.41 3.71 -4.78
C GLU A 133 19.91 2.27 -4.77
N LYS A 134 19.24 1.34 -5.48
CA LYS A 134 19.59 -0.08 -5.60
C LYS A 134 19.70 -0.82 -4.26
N TRP A 135 18.64 -0.74 -3.46
CA TRP A 135 18.62 -1.29 -2.10
C TRP A 135 18.93 -2.80 -2.06
N SER A 136 18.43 -3.58 -3.01
CA SER A 136 18.68 -5.02 -3.10
C SER A 136 20.16 -5.37 -3.27
N GLU A 137 20.93 -4.51 -3.94
CA GLU A 137 22.37 -4.68 -4.13
C GLU A 137 23.17 -4.20 -2.91
N LYS A 138 22.78 -3.05 -2.34
CA LYS A 138 23.53 -2.41 -1.24
C LYS A 138 23.22 -3.00 0.14
N ALA A 139 22.01 -3.50 0.36
CA ALA A 139 21.53 -4.02 1.63
C ALA A 139 20.91 -5.43 1.47
N PRO A 140 21.68 -6.45 1.05
CA PRO A 140 21.16 -7.81 0.85
C PRO A 140 20.66 -8.49 2.15
N TRP A 141 21.04 -7.95 3.31
CA TRP A 141 20.56 -8.37 4.62
C TRP A 141 19.16 -7.81 4.96
N LEU A 142 18.67 -6.82 4.21
CA LEU A 142 17.38 -6.18 4.44
C LEU A 142 16.35 -6.72 3.44
N THR A 143 15.36 -7.43 3.95
CA THR A 143 14.18 -7.82 3.20
C THR A 143 13.08 -6.80 3.45
N VAL A 144 12.61 -6.13 2.39
CA VAL A 144 11.48 -5.21 2.48
C VAL A 144 10.22 -5.91 1.98
N ASP A 145 9.23 -6.05 2.85
CA ASP A 145 7.91 -6.58 2.51
C ASP A 145 6.91 -5.42 2.41
N LEU A 146 6.30 -5.28 1.24
CA LEU A 146 5.51 -4.11 0.89
C LEU A 146 4.02 -4.41 0.99
N GLN A 147 3.32 -3.70 1.88
CA GLN A 147 1.88 -3.73 1.94
C GLN A 147 1.29 -2.94 0.76
N LYS A 148 0.49 -3.62 -0.07
CA LYS A 148 -0.15 -3.05 -1.26
C LYS A 148 -1.35 -2.18 -0.87
N ILE A 149 -1.10 -0.90 -0.65
CA ILE A 149 -2.10 0.15 -0.40
C ILE A 149 -2.28 1.03 -1.63
N TYR A 150 -1.17 1.55 -2.19
CA TYR A 150 -1.21 2.43 -3.37
C TYR A 150 -1.59 1.64 -4.63
N PRO A 151 -2.46 2.20 -5.49
CA PRO A 151 -2.93 1.56 -6.70
C PRO A 151 -1.85 1.54 -7.79
N ASP A 152 -2.10 0.76 -8.83
CA ASP A 152 -1.27 0.71 -10.02
C ASP A 152 -1.76 1.76 -11.03
N LYS A 153 -0.85 2.61 -11.50
CA LYS A 153 -1.14 3.63 -12.53
C LYS A 153 -1.18 2.95 -13.89
N VAL A 154 -2.36 2.88 -14.50
CA VAL A 154 -2.57 2.23 -15.80
C VAL A 154 -2.49 3.23 -16.95
N LEU A 155 -3.13 4.39 -16.78
CA LEU A 155 -3.03 5.54 -17.67
C LEU A 155 -2.65 6.77 -16.82
N ASP A 156 -2.39 7.91 -17.47
CA ASP A 156 -1.94 9.12 -16.78
C ASP A 156 -2.83 9.60 -15.63
N PHE A 157 -4.13 9.31 -15.70
CA PHE A 157 -5.14 9.70 -14.73
C PHE A 157 -5.91 8.50 -14.15
N LEU A 158 -5.69 7.28 -14.64
CA LEU A 158 -6.48 6.10 -14.29
C LEU A 158 -5.65 5.12 -13.45
N TYR A 159 -6.15 4.82 -12.26
CA TYR A 159 -5.50 3.97 -11.28
C TYR A 159 -6.37 2.75 -10.95
N LEU A 160 -5.75 1.57 -10.84
CA LEU A 160 -6.41 0.33 -10.43
C LEU A 160 -5.99 -0.10 -9.01
N GLY A 161 -6.98 -0.30 -8.15
CA GLY A 161 -6.73 -0.65 -6.74
C GLY A 161 -7.71 -1.67 -6.16
N SER A 162 -7.54 -1.89 -4.86
CA SER A 162 -8.38 -2.76 -4.03
C SER A 162 -9.25 -1.92 -3.09
N VAL A 163 -10.10 -2.57 -2.29
CA VAL A 163 -10.86 -1.88 -1.23
C VAL A 163 -9.94 -1.17 -0.23
N ARG A 164 -8.77 -1.75 0.09
CA ARG A 164 -7.80 -1.11 1.00
C ARG A 164 -7.30 0.23 0.45
N THR A 165 -7.08 0.28 -0.86
CA THR A 165 -6.73 1.53 -1.55
C THR A 165 -7.83 2.57 -1.40
N ALA A 166 -9.08 2.15 -1.55
CA ALA A 166 -10.24 3.03 -1.46
C ALA A 166 -10.62 3.43 -0.01
N GLN A 167 -9.92 2.90 0.98
CA GLN A 167 -10.09 3.25 2.40
C GLN A 167 -8.95 4.13 2.92
N THR A 168 -7.95 4.45 2.08
CA THR A 168 -6.76 5.22 2.48
C THR A 168 -6.77 6.61 1.86
N VAL A 169 -7.04 7.63 2.66
CA VAL A 169 -7.21 9.02 2.17
C VAL A 169 -5.90 9.60 1.62
N THR A 170 -4.75 9.29 2.22
CA THR A 170 -3.43 9.77 1.74
C THR A 170 -3.16 9.38 0.29
N VAL A 171 -3.66 8.22 -0.16
CA VAL A 171 -3.54 7.78 -1.55
C VAL A 171 -4.19 8.79 -2.49
N TYR A 172 -5.34 9.35 -2.11
CA TYR A 172 -6.05 10.31 -2.94
C TYR A 172 -5.32 11.62 -3.04
N HIS A 173 -4.72 12.08 -1.94
CA HIS A 173 -3.94 13.32 -1.92
C HIS A 173 -2.67 13.20 -2.75
N ASP A 174 -1.91 12.13 -2.54
CA ASP A 174 -0.64 11.89 -3.23
C ASP A 174 -0.79 11.75 -4.75
N LEU A 175 -1.94 11.23 -5.21
CA LEU A 175 -2.20 10.92 -6.62
C LEU A 175 -3.21 11.88 -7.28
N ASP A 176 -3.62 12.95 -6.59
CA ASP A 176 -4.67 13.90 -7.02
C ASP A 176 -5.94 13.19 -7.53
N ILE A 177 -6.35 12.14 -6.83
CA ILE A 177 -7.56 11.38 -7.15
C ILE A 177 -8.76 12.14 -6.59
N LYS A 178 -9.74 12.42 -7.45
CA LYS A 178 -11.02 13.04 -7.07
C LYS A 178 -12.24 12.22 -7.46
N TYR A 179 -12.01 11.12 -8.18
CA TYR A 179 -13.05 10.21 -8.64
C TYR A 179 -12.76 8.81 -8.12
N VAL A 180 -13.77 8.18 -7.52
CA VAL A 180 -13.70 6.78 -7.09
C VAL A 180 -14.81 6.01 -7.78
N LEU A 181 -14.44 4.96 -8.51
CA LEU A 181 -15.36 4.03 -9.16
C LEU A 181 -15.26 2.67 -8.46
N THR A 182 -16.28 2.36 -7.66
CA THR A 182 -16.40 1.10 -6.94
C THR A 182 -17.16 0.10 -7.80
N VAL A 183 -16.48 -0.97 -8.23
CA VAL A 183 -17.07 -2.06 -9.02
C VAL A 183 -17.27 -3.26 -8.09
N GLY A 184 -18.41 -3.28 -7.40
CA GLY A 184 -18.71 -4.31 -6.40
C GLY A 184 -19.88 -3.96 -5.49
N ARG A 185 -20.40 -4.98 -4.80
CA ARG A 185 -21.46 -4.82 -3.78
C ARG A 185 -20.84 -4.68 -2.39
N GLY A 186 -21.38 -3.78 -1.56
CA GLY A 186 -21.06 -3.67 -0.14
C GLY A 186 -19.60 -3.34 0.17
N LEU A 187 -18.91 -2.63 -0.73
CA LEU A 187 -17.53 -2.21 -0.51
C LEU A 187 -17.52 -0.79 0.06
N GLU A 188 -17.08 -0.66 1.30
CA GLU A 188 -16.97 0.63 1.98
C GLU A 188 -15.73 1.40 1.48
N VAL A 189 -15.89 2.72 1.35
CA VAL A 189 -14.86 3.65 0.92
C VAL A 189 -14.78 4.83 1.89
N THR A 190 -13.61 5.42 2.04
CA THR A 190 -13.40 6.61 2.88
C THR A 190 -13.11 7.80 1.98
N LEU A 191 -14.06 8.70 1.77
CA LEU A 191 -13.93 9.81 0.81
C LEU A 191 -13.73 11.15 1.52
N ASP A 192 -12.91 12.02 0.92
CA ASP A 192 -12.85 13.42 1.33
C ASP A 192 -14.04 14.22 0.81
N PRO A 193 -14.37 15.35 1.48
CA PRO A 193 -15.32 16.31 0.96
C PRO A 193 -14.99 16.74 -0.49
N GLY A 194 -16.01 16.69 -1.35
CA GLY A 194 -15.90 17.12 -2.75
C GLY A 194 -15.39 16.06 -3.73
N MET A 195 -15.03 14.86 -3.27
CA MET A 195 -14.78 13.74 -4.18
C MET A 195 -16.09 13.23 -4.80
N LYS A 196 -16.02 12.78 -6.06
CA LYS A 196 -17.13 12.12 -6.74
C LYS A 196 -16.97 10.60 -6.62
N HIS A 197 -18.09 9.91 -6.42
CA HIS A 197 -18.14 8.47 -6.21
C HIS A 197 -19.26 7.85 -7.01
N LEU A 198 -18.92 6.82 -7.78
CA LEU A 198 -19.87 5.98 -8.50
C LEU A 198 -19.71 4.53 -8.03
N VAL A 199 -20.84 3.86 -7.77
CA VAL A 199 -20.89 2.44 -7.39
C VAL A 199 -21.62 1.66 -8.47
N LEU A 200 -20.93 0.67 -9.03
CA LEU A 200 -21.47 -0.30 -9.98
C LEU A 200 -21.66 -1.65 -9.25
N PRO A 201 -22.89 -1.98 -8.80
CA PRO A 201 -23.11 -3.09 -7.89
C PRO A 201 -23.16 -4.43 -8.64
N ILE A 202 -22.01 -5.07 -8.81
CA ILE A 202 -21.86 -6.34 -9.53
C ILE A 202 -21.00 -7.35 -8.75
N ASN A 203 -21.37 -8.63 -8.81
CA ASN A 203 -20.58 -9.71 -8.23
C ASN A 203 -19.46 -10.14 -9.19
N ASP A 204 -18.49 -10.89 -8.67
CA ASP A 204 -17.37 -11.41 -9.48
C ASP A 204 -17.64 -12.84 -9.95
N PHE A 205 -18.76 -13.02 -10.63
CA PHE A 205 -19.18 -14.31 -11.16
C PHE A 205 -19.22 -14.28 -12.69
N PRO A 206 -18.84 -15.37 -13.39
CA PRO A 206 -18.88 -15.44 -14.84
C PRO A 206 -20.26 -15.21 -15.46
N GLU A 207 -21.34 -15.41 -14.70
CA GLU A 207 -22.73 -15.27 -15.16
C GLU A 207 -23.28 -13.84 -15.03
N GLU A 208 -22.59 -12.96 -14.32
CA GLU A 208 -22.98 -11.55 -14.18
C GLU A 208 -22.74 -10.81 -15.49
N ASN A 209 -23.69 -9.97 -15.90
CA ASN A 209 -23.56 -9.17 -17.12
C ASN A 209 -22.93 -7.80 -16.80
N MET A 210 -21.63 -7.64 -17.04
CA MET A 210 -20.94 -6.36 -16.77
C MET A 210 -21.08 -5.35 -17.90
N SER A 211 -21.24 -5.83 -19.13
CA SER A 211 -21.29 -4.99 -20.33
C SER A 211 -22.37 -3.91 -20.29
N ILE A 212 -23.50 -4.16 -19.59
CA ILE A 212 -24.57 -3.17 -19.41
C ILE A 212 -24.14 -1.95 -18.61
N LEU A 213 -23.08 -2.08 -17.79
CA LEU A 213 -22.56 -1.03 -16.92
C LEU A 213 -21.46 -0.21 -17.60
N PHE A 214 -21.00 -0.62 -18.78
CA PHE A 214 -19.86 0.01 -19.45
C PHE A 214 -20.10 1.48 -19.76
N GLN A 215 -21.27 1.82 -20.32
CA GLN A 215 -21.52 3.19 -20.73
C GLN A 215 -21.53 4.15 -19.52
N GLU A 216 -22.18 3.76 -18.43
CA GLU A 216 -22.19 4.52 -17.17
C GLU A 216 -20.78 4.66 -16.58
N ALA A 217 -19.99 3.59 -16.59
CA ALA A 217 -18.59 3.62 -16.15
C ALA A 217 -17.76 4.58 -17.02
N PHE A 218 -17.91 4.53 -18.34
CA PHE A 218 -17.14 5.34 -19.28
C PHE A 218 -17.44 6.82 -19.12
N ASP A 219 -18.70 7.19 -18.96
CA ASP A 219 -19.10 8.59 -18.77
C ASP A 219 -18.46 9.17 -17.50
N PHE A 220 -18.40 8.38 -16.41
CA PHE A 220 -17.73 8.78 -15.17
C PHE A 220 -16.21 8.87 -15.30
N ILE A 221 -15.57 7.95 -16.03
CA ILE A 221 -14.13 8.00 -16.32
C ILE A 221 -13.78 9.21 -17.20
N ASP A 222 -14.60 9.49 -18.21
CA ASP A 222 -14.43 10.64 -19.11
C ASP A 222 -14.62 11.97 -18.38
N GLU A 223 -15.52 12.05 -17.39
CA GLU A 223 -15.66 13.21 -16.51
C GLU A 223 -14.36 13.49 -15.74
N ALA A 224 -13.78 12.48 -15.11
CA ALA A 224 -12.48 12.59 -14.41
C ALA A 224 -11.37 13.07 -15.36
N ARG A 225 -11.32 12.48 -16.57
CA ARG A 225 -10.34 12.84 -17.61
C ARG A 225 -10.49 14.29 -18.05
N LYS A 226 -11.72 14.74 -18.28
CA LYS A 226 -12.05 16.12 -18.69
C LYS A 226 -11.65 17.14 -17.62
N GLU A 227 -11.87 16.82 -16.36
CA GLU A 227 -11.45 17.65 -15.22
C GLU A 227 -9.95 17.56 -14.91
N LYS A 228 -9.20 16.73 -15.64
CA LYS A 228 -7.77 16.45 -15.41
C LYS A 228 -7.48 16.00 -13.98
N LYS A 229 -8.36 15.16 -13.44
CA LYS A 229 -8.23 14.57 -12.11
C LYS A 229 -8.02 13.07 -12.17
N GLY A 230 -7.35 12.54 -11.16
CA GLY A 230 -7.16 11.10 -11.01
C GLY A 230 -8.49 10.39 -10.71
N ILE A 231 -8.65 9.20 -11.28
CA ILE A 231 -9.72 8.26 -10.96
C ILE A 231 -9.15 6.94 -10.43
N LEU A 232 -9.65 6.51 -9.28
CA LEU A 232 -9.44 5.17 -8.76
C LEU A 232 -10.58 4.27 -9.20
N ILE A 233 -10.29 3.24 -9.99
CA ILE A 233 -11.23 2.15 -10.26
C ILE A 233 -10.83 0.97 -9.37
N HIS A 234 -11.72 0.53 -8.49
CA HIS A 234 -11.42 -0.55 -7.56
C HIS A 234 -12.58 -1.54 -7.44
N CYS A 235 -12.24 -2.75 -7.00
CA CYS A 235 -13.21 -3.73 -6.51
C CYS A 235 -12.73 -4.24 -5.15
N PHE A 236 -13.04 -5.49 -4.78
CA PHE A 236 -12.55 -6.05 -3.53
C PHE A 236 -11.01 -6.24 -3.56
N ALA A 237 -10.52 -7.10 -4.45
CA ALA A 237 -9.10 -7.42 -4.58
C ALA A 237 -8.37 -6.63 -5.68
N GLY A 238 -9.12 -5.93 -6.53
CA GLY A 238 -8.57 -5.24 -7.71
C GLY A 238 -8.06 -6.20 -8.79
N LEU A 239 -8.62 -7.40 -8.92
CA LEU A 239 -8.09 -8.42 -9.85
C LEU A 239 -8.96 -8.62 -11.09
N SER A 240 -10.28 -8.59 -10.93
CA SER A 240 -11.23 -8.96 -11.99
C SER A 240 -12.16 -7.80 -12.33
N ARG A 241 -13.20 -7.53 -11.53
CA ARG A 241 -14.23 -6.51 -11.85
C ARG A 241 -13.70 -5.13 -12.27
N SER A 242 -12.83 -4.51 -11.47
CA SER A 242 -12.26 -3.19 -11.79
C SER A 242 -11.36 -3.23 -13.02
N VAL A 243 -10.62 -4.34 -13.20
CA VAL A 243 -9.79 -4.58 -14.37
C VAL A 243 -10.63 -4.67 -15.63
N THR A 244 -11.76 -5.38 -15.60
CA THR A 244 -12.68 -5.50 -16.75
C THR A 244 -13.20 -4.14 -17.19
N ILE A 245 -13.66 -3.29 -16.27
CA ILE A 245 -14.12 -1.93 -16.60
C ILE A 245 -12.99 -1.09 -17.22
N ALA A 246 -11.79 -1.13 -16.62
CA ALA A 246 -10.65 -0.40 -17.17
C ALA A 246 -10.25 -0.92 -18.57
N ALA A 247 -10.26 -2.24 -18.78
CA ALA A 247 -9.96 -2.85 -20.08
C ALA A 247 -10.98 -2.40 -21.14
N ALA A 248 -12.28 -2.48 -20.84
CA ALA A 248 -13.33 -2.04 -21.75
C ALA A 248 -13.19 -0.56 -22.11
N TYR A 249 -12.86 0.30 -21.13
CA TYR A 249 -12.63 1.72 -21.37
C TYR A 249 -11.43 1.97 -22.30
N ILE A 250 -10.30 1.30 -22.03
CA ILE A 250 -9.09 1.38 -22.86
C ILE A 250 -9.37 0.90 -24.29
N MET A 251 -10.09 -0.22 -24.46
CA MET A 251 -10.48 -0.71 -25.78
C MET A 251 -11.28 0.33 -26.58
N LYS A 252 -12.30 0.93 -25.95
CA LYS A 252 -13.16 1.95 -26.60
C LYS A 252 -12.37 3.20 -27.00
N ASN A 253 -11.54 3.69 -26.09
CA ASN A 253 -10.87 4.98 -26.25
C ASN A 253 -9.58 4.91 -27.07
N GLU A 254 -8.74 3.89 -26.82
CA GLU A 254 -7.43 3.72 -27.47
C GLU A 254 -7.52 2.82 -28.72
N LYS A 255 -8.72 2.36 -29.10
CA LYS A 255 -8.97 1.45 -30.24
C LYS A 255 -8.12 0.18 -30.18
N MET A 256 -7.98 -0.37 -28.97
CA MET A 256 -7.22 -1.57 -28.70
C MET A 256 -8.12 -2.81 -28.66
N THR A 257 -7.62 -3.94 -29.15
CA THR A 257 -8.24 -5.25 -28.88
C THR A 257 -8.20 -5.55 -27.39
N ARG A 258 -9.05 -6.47 -26.93
CA ARG A 258 -9.09 -6.97 -25.55
C ARG A 258 -7.70 -7.36 -25.07
N ASP A 259 -6.99 -8.14 -25.87
CA ASP A 259 -5.69 -8.68 -25.48
C ASP A 259 -4.66 -7.56 -25.31
N LYS A 260 -4.63 -6.57 -26.20
CA LYS A 260 -3.76 -5.38 -26.07
C LYS A 260 -4.09 -4.53 -24.86
N ALA A 261 -5.38 -4.30 -24.59
CA ALA A 261 -5.82 -3.56 -23.40
C ALA A 261 -5.42 -4.30 -22.11
N MET A 262 -5.58 -5.62 -22.09
CA MET A 262 -5.18 -6.47 -20.96
C MET A 262 -3.65 -6.51 -20.78
N ASP A 263 -2.87 -6.54 -21.85
CA ASP A 263 -1.41 -6.48 -21.80
C ASP A 263 -0.93 -5.14 -21.22
N LEU A 264 -1.52 -4.02 -21.65
CA LEU A 264 -1.25 -2.70 -21.09
C LEU A 264 -1.55 -2.68 -19.58
N ILE A 265 -2.71 -3.18 -19.16
CA ILE A 265 -3.05 -3.26 -17.74
C ILE A 265 -2.06 -4.15 -16.98
N LYS A 266 -1.65 -5.29 -17.55
CA LYS A 266 -0.71 -6.21 -16.91
C LYS A 266 0.71 -5.67 -16.78
N GLN A 267 1.14 -4.76 -17.64
CA GLN A 267 2.41 -4.05 -17.47
C GLN A 267 2.41 -3.22 -16.17
N ALA A 268 1.28 -2.58 -15.84
CA ALA A 268 1.13 -1.83 -14.59
C ALA A 268 0.77 -2.74 -13.40
N ARG A 269 -0.08 -3.75 -13.63
CA ARG A 269 -0.64 -4.63 -12.60
C ARG A 269 -0.58 -6.11 -13.05
N PRO A 270 0.56 -6.80 -12.87
CA PRO A 270 0.76 -8.17 -13.36
C PRO A 270 -0.27 -9.19 -12.85
N ALA A 271 -0.86 -8.96 -11.67
CA ALA A 271 -1.88 -9.83 -11.07
C ALA A 271 -3.28 -9.69 -11.72
N ALA A 272 -3.48 -8.75 -12.64
CA ALA A 272 -4.76 -8.52 -13.31
C ALA A 272 -5.27 -9.78 -14.02
N ARG A 273 -6.46 -10.24 -13.64
CA ARG A 273 -7.07 -11.49 -14.08
C ARG A 273 -8.59 -11.43 -13.93
N PRO A 274 -9.32 -10.83 -14.90
CA PRO A 274 -10.77 -10.98 -15.03
C PRO A 274 -11.18 -12.46 -15.03
N ASN A 275 -12.37 -12.75 -14.53
CA ASN A 275 -12.95 -14.08 -14.69
C ASN A 275 -13.30 -14.36 -16.17
N ASP A 276 -13.53 -15.63 -16.50
CA ASP A 276 -13.72 -16.06 -17.89
C ASP A 276 -14.98 -15.45 -18.54
N GLY A 277 -16.05 -15.24 -17.77
CA GLY A 277 -17.27 -14.58 -18.25
C GLY A 277 -16.99 -13.14 -18.68
N PHE A 278 -16.31 -12.37 -17.83
CA PHE A 278 -15.91 -11.01 -18.16
C PHE A 278 -14.91 -10.94 -19.32
N MET A 279 -14.00 -11.92 -19.46
CA MET A 279 -13.12 -12.00 -20.64
C MET A 279 -13.89 -12.25 -21.94
N ASN A 280 -14.98 -13.03 -21.89
CA ASN A 280 -15.87 -13.26 -23.02
C ASN A 280 -16.74 -12.03 -23.34
N GLU A 281 -17.16 -11.28 -22.32
CA GLU A 281 -17.83 -10.00 -22.52
C GLU A 281 -16.92 -8.98 -23.19
N LEU A 282 -15.67 -8.86 -22.76
CA LEU A 282 -14.69 -7.98 -23.43
C LEU A 282 -14.48 -8.42 -24.89
N LEU A 283 -14.40 -9.72 -25.17
CA LEU A 283 -14.28 -10.22 -26.54
C LEU A 283 -15.53 -9.89 -27.38
N THR A 284 -16.71 -9.97 -26.79
CA THR A 284 -17.96 -9.57 -27.45
C THR A 284 -17.96 -8.07 -27.71
N PHE A 285 -17.54 -7.27 -26.74
CA PHE A 285 -17.42 -5.83 -26.86
C PHE A 285 -16.41 -5.42 -27.95
N GLU A 286 -15.28 -6.11 -28.07
CA GLU A 286 -14.31 -5.92 -29.17
C GLU A 286 -14.97 -6.00 -30.55
N LYS A 287 -15.84 -6.99 -30.77
CA LYS A 287 -16.59 -7.16 -32.02
C LYS A 287 -17.58 -6.01 -32.24
N THR A 288 -18.24 -5.52 -31.19
CA THR A 288 -19.13 -4.36 -31.29
C THR A 288 -18.39 -3.07 -31.66
N LEU A 289 -17.11 -2.97 -31.30
CA LEU A 289 -16.21 -1.89 -31.69
C LEU A 289 -15.62 -2.07 -33.11
N GLY A 290 -15.82 -3.22 -33.74
CA GLY A 290 -15.27 -3.56 -35.05
C GLY A 290 -13.75 -3.77 -35.05
N LEU A 291 -13.15 -4.11 -33.91
CA LEU A 291 -11.70 -4.28 -33.73
C LEU A 291 -11.23 -5.72 -34.02
N ASP A 292 -12.15 -6.66 -34.25
CA ASP A 292 -11.91 -8.07 -34.57
C ASP A 292 -11.48 -8.29 -36.05
N LYS A 293 -11.59 -7.25 -36.88
CA LYS A 293 -11.28 -7.28 -38.31
C LYS A 293 -9.90 -6.67 -38.60
N GLY A 294 -8.85 -7.30 -38.09
CA GLY A 294 -7.47 -7.15 -38.59
C GLY A 294 -6.55 -6.22 -37.78
N GLN A 295 -5.56 -6.83 -37.13
CA GLN A 295 -4.17 -6.39 -37.14
C GLN A 295 -3.26 -7.60 -37.38
#